data_AF-F7RIW3-F1
#
_entry.id   AF-F7RIW3-F1
#
_cell.length_a   1.000
_cell.length_b   1.000
_cell.length_c   1.000
_cell.angle_alpha   90.00
_cell.angle_beta   90.00
_cell.angle_gamma   90.00
#
_symmetry.space_group_name_H-M   'P 1'
#
loop_
_entity.id
_entity.type
_entity.pdbx_description
1 polymer ?
#
loop_
_entity_poly.entity_id
_entity_poly.type
_entity_poly.pdbx_seq_one_letter_code
_entity_poly.pdbx_strand_id
1 'polypeptide(L)'
;MAADRSLHFSHFRALTGPHRRFPTSPALLLYLLANLVVFISLGLTPINYAIADNRLIILVRHAEKAESPAADPSLSPAGEIRATALISTLNRTPLSQLIATQYQRTQQTLTPIAQARHLPVTVVPATKAIATHVQQIAEQVYAVKGNTLIAGHSNTVPLIIKALGGPEIPAINEDDYGQLFLLSLNEGQPASLISTRYGQE
;
A
#
# COMPACT_ATOMS: atom_id res chain seq x y z
N MET A 1 70.18 59.03 -12.34
CA MET A 1 69.39 59.26 -11.11
C MET A 1 68.69 57.94 -10.80
N ALA A 2 69.43 57.03 -10.14
CA ALA A 2 69.22 56.58 -8.74
C ALA A 2 67.88 55.81 -8.59
N ALA A 3 67.77 54.59 -8.04
CA ALA A 3 68.59 53.78 -7.14
C ALA A 3 68.23 52.29 -7.36
N ASP A 4 69.18 51.36 -7.35
CA ASP A 4 69.50 50.47 -6.22
C ASP A 4 68.31 50.01 -5.35
N ARG A 5 68.02 48.70 -5.40
CA ARG A 5 67.40 47.92 -4.31
C ARG A 5 67.64 46.43 -4.52
N SER A 6 68.69 45.99 -3.86
CA SER A 6 68.99 44.61 -3.45
C SER A 6 67.78 43.92 -2.78
N LEU A 7 67.47 42.71 -3.25
CA LEU A 7 66.56 41.79 -2.56
C LEU A 7 67.34 40.55 -2.11
N HIS A 8 67.43 40.43 -0.79
CA HIS A 8 68.02 39.32 -0.05
C HIS A 8 67.32 37.99 -0.38
N PHE A 9 68.09 36.99 -0.81
CA PHE A 9 67.66 35.60 -0.83
C PHE A 9 67.72 35.03 0.60
N SER A 10 66.55 34.85 1.21
CA SER A 10 66.40 34.14 2.48
C SER A 10 66.49 32.63 2.26
N HIS A 11 67.43 31.97 2.94
CA HIS A 11 67.61 30.52 2.94
C HIS A 11 66.33 29.78 3.37
N PHE A 12 65.71 29.04 2.45
CA PHE A 12 64.67 28.05 2.78
C PHE A 12 65.35 26.74 3.20
N ARG A 13 65.32 26.44 4.51
CA ARG A 13 65.86 25.19 5.07
C ARG A 13 64.80 24.10 4.95
N ALA A 14 65.00 23.13 4.06
CA ALA A 14 64.11 21.98 3.91
C ALA A 14 64.09 21.14 5.21
N LEU A 15 62.90 20.93 5.78
CA LEU A 15 62.68 20.04 6.91
C LEU A 15 62.58 18.59 6.40
N THR A 16 63.70 17.88 6.32
CA THR A 16 63.72 16.43 6.09
C THR A 16 63.41 15.70 7.40
N GLY A 17 62.13 15.41 7.65
CA GLY A 17 61.71 14.48 8.70
C GLY A 17 61.97 13.02 8.28
N PRO A 18 62.28 12.11 9.21
CA PRO A 18 62.55 10.72 8.88
C PRO A 18 61.28 10.05 8.29
N HIS A 19 61.38 9.58 7.04
CA HIS A 19 60.36 8.75 6.42
C HIS A 19 60.20 7.46 7.23
N ARG A 20 59.12 7.36 8.01
CA ARG A 20 58.74 6.11 8.68
C ARG A 20 58.39 5.09 7.60
N ARG A 21 59.31 4.16 7.33
CA ARG A 21 59.06 2.99 6.47
C ARG A 21 58.11 2.07 7.24
N PHE A 22 56.85 2.00 6.84
CA PHE A 22 55.93 1.00 7.36
C PHE A 22 56.43 -0.38 6.93
N PRO A 23 56.66 -1.33 7.86
CA PRO A 23 57.13 -2.65 7.49
C PRO A 23 56.02 -3.41 6.76
N THR A 24 56.18 -3.60 5.44
CA THR A 24 55.33 -4.48 4.64
C THR A 24 55.84 -5.91 4.80
N SER A 25 55.53 -6.56 5.94
CA SER A 25 55.80 -7.99 6.04
C SER A 25 54.78 -8.74 5.15
N PRO A 26 55.22 -9.67 4.29
CA PRO A 26 54.30 -10.44 3.46
C PRO A 26 53.28 -11.20 4.30
N ALA A 27 53.66 -11.60 5.53
CA ALA A 27 52.77 -12.24 6.50
C ALA A 27 51.63 -11.32 6.99
N LEU A 28 51.89 -10.03 7.22
CA LEU A 28 50.85 -9.06 7.61
C LEU A 28 49.86 -8.83 6.47
N LEU A 29 50.36 -8.76 5.23
CA LEU A 29 49.50 -8.61 4.05
C LEU A 29 48.59 -9.85 3.86
N LEU A 30 49.14 -11.06 3.99
CA LEU A 30 48.38 -12.30 3.95
C LEU A 30 47.31 -12.36 5.05
N TYR A 31 47.64 -11.91 6.26
CA TYR A 31 46.69 -11.86 7.38
C TYR A 31 45.56 -10.85 7.14
N LEU A 32 45.87 -9.66 6.60
CA LEU A 32 44.88 -8.65 6.25
C LEU A 32 43.96 -9.12 5.12
N LEU A 33 44.49 -9.79 4.10
CA LEU A 33 43.70 -10.36 3.00
C LEU A 33 42.80 -11.50 3.49
N ALA A 34 43.30 -12.38 4.36
CA ALA A 34 42.49 -13.45 4.94
C ALA A 34 41.31 -12.90 5.78
N ASN A 35 41.57 -11.88 6.60
CA ASN A 35 40.50 -11.22 7.37
C ASN A 35 39.51 -10.48 6.47
N LEU A 36 39.97 -9.85 5.38
CA LEU A 36 39.10 -9.20 4.39
C LEU A 36 38.20 -10.21 3.68
N VAL A 37 38.73 -11.37 3.29
CA VAL A 37 37.94 -12.47 2.67
C VAL A 37 36.88 -13.00 3.65
N VAL A 38 37.25 -13.19 4.92
CA VAL A 38 36.29 -13.59 5.96
C VAL A 38 35.20 -12.52 6.14
N PHE A 39 35.56 -11.24 6.21
CA PHE A 39 34.60 -10.14 6.34
C PHE A 39 33.63 -10.03 5.16
N ILE A 40 34.12 -10.23 3.93
CA ILE A 40 33.29 -10.23 2.71
C ILE A 40 32.38 -11.46 2.69
N SER A 41 32.88 -12.63 3.10
CA SER A 41 32.10 -13.87 3.11
C SER A 41 30.96 -13.87 4.14
N LEU A 42 31.09 -13.12 5.25
CA LEU A 42 30.01 -12.92 6.23
C LEU A 42 28.95 -11.90 5.76
N GLY A 43 29.28 -11.01 4.82
CA GLY A 43 28.37 -9.97 4.30
C GLY A 43 27.50 -10.40 3.12
N LEU A 44 27.66 -11.63 2.62
CA LEU A 44 26.99 -12.15 1.42
C LEU A 44 25.81 -13.08 1.70
N THR A 45 25.37 -13.23 2.95
CA THR A 45 24.15 -13.97 3.22
C THR A 45 22.96 -13.16 2.68
N PRO A 46 22.17 -13.69 1.73
CA PRO A 46 20.95 -13.01 1.33
C PRO A 46 20.05 -12.96 2.56
N ILE A 47 19.81 -11.75 3.07
CA ILE A 47 18.75 -11.52 4.03
C ILE A 47 17.47 -11.81 3.24
N ASN A 48 16.91 -13.01 3.40
CA ASN A 48 15.56 -13.30 2.97
C ASN A 48 14.64 -12.44 3.84
N TYR A 49 14.43 -11.19 3.43
CA TYR A 49 13.28 -10.43 3.86
C TYR A 49 12.07 -11.17 3.29
N ALA A 50 11.41 -11.97 4.11
CA ALA A 50 10.02 -12.29 3.87
C ALA A 50 9.28 -10.95 3.92
N ILE A 51 9.06 -10.33 2.75
CA ILE A 51 8.19 -9.17 2.65
C ILE A 51 6.81 -9.74 2.97
N ALA A 52 6.35 -9.55 4.20
CA ALA A 52 4.97 -9.85 4.56
C ALA A 52 4.09 -9.07 3.59
N ASP A 53 3.29 -9.80 2.79
CA ASP A 53 2.35 -9.22 1.83
C ASP A 53 1.15 -8.68 2.64
N ASN A 54 1.36 -7.54 3.32
CA ASN A 54 0.31 -6.86 4.07
C ASN A 54 -0.65 -6.22 3.08
N ARG A 55 -1.89 -6.69 3.09
CA ARG A 55 -2.93 -6.23 2.19
C ARG A 55 -4.02 -5.55 2.99
N LEU A 56 -4.43 -4.37 2.54
CA LEU A 56 -5.60 -3.69 3.06
C LEU A 56 -6.79 -3.95 2.13
N ILE A 57 -7.84 -4.57 2.66
CA ILE A 57 -9.12 -4.72 1.99
C ILE A 57 -10.06 -3.67 2.56
N ILE A 58 -10.45 -2.72 1.71
CA ILE A 58 -11.37 -1.65 2.03
C ILE A 58 -12.75 -2.07 1.54
N LEU A 59 -13.74 -2.10 2.42
CA LEU A 59 -15.11 -2.45 2.06
C LEU A 59 -16.06 -1.31 2.40
N VAL A 60 -16.94 -1.01 1.46
CA VAL A 60 -18.07 -0.10 1.63
C VAL A 60 -19.33 -0.79 1.14
N ARG A 61 -20.46 -0.45 1.73
CA ARG A 61 -21.74 -0.58 1.03
C ARG A 61 -21.76 0.43 -0.11
N HIS A 62 -22.47 0.15 -1.20
CA HIS A 62 -22.76 1.18 -2.22
C HIS A 62 -23.28 2.47 -1.56
N ALA A 63 -23.01 3.62 -2.16
CA ALA A 63 -23.54 4.91 -1.72
C ALA A 63 -25.07 5.02 -1.93
N GLU A 64 -25.66 6.11 -1.47
CA GLU A 64 -27.10 6.38 -1.50
C GLU A 64 -27.67 6.22 -2.89
N LYS A 65 -28.61 5.28 -3.05
CA LYS A 65 -29.31 5.03 -4.30
C LYS A 65 -30.48 6.00 -4.50
N ALA A 66 -30.81 6.29 -5.76
CA ALA A 66 -32.07 6.93 -6.11
C ALA A 66 -33.26 6.01 -5.79
N GLU A 67 -34.45 6.59 -5.69
CA GLU A 67 -35.69 5.83 -5.47
C GLU A 67 -36.19 5.13 -6.73
N SER A 68 -35.88 5.69 -7.90
CA SER A 68 -36.35 5.22 -9.20
C SER A 68 -35.20 5.16 -10.23
N PRO A 69 -35.16 4.14 -11.10
CA PRO A 69 -36.04 2.97 -11.12
C PRO A 69 -35.74 2.01 -9.96
N ALA A 70 -36.75 1.30 -9.44
CA ALA A 70 -36.58 0.45 -8.26
C ALA A 70 -35.68 -0.79 -8.48
N ALA A 71 -35.64 -1.32 -9.70
CA ALA A 71 -34.95 -2.60 -10.00
C ALA A 71 -33.42 -2.47 -9.95
N ASP A 72 -32.87 -1.43 -10.56
CA ASP A 72 -31.44 -1.13 -10.55
C ASP A 72 -31.24 0.39 -10.55
N PRO A 73 -31.53 1.06 -9.42
CA PRO A 73 -31.39 2.50 -9.33
C PRO A 73 -29.93 2.91 -9.45
N SER A 74 -29.71 4.02 -10.15
CA SER A 74 -28.47 4.78 -10.05
C SER A 74 -28.28 5.36 -8.64
N LEU A 75 -27.13 5.99 -8.39
CA LEU A 75 -26.92 6.82 -7.21
C LEU A 75 -27.83 8.03 -7.23
N SER A 76 -28.22 8.47 -6.03
CA SER A 76 -28.81 9.78 -5.81
C SER A 76 -27.73 10.86 -5.84
N PRO A 77 -28.08 12.16 -5.93
CA PRO A 77 -27.10 13.24 -5.82
C PRO A 77 -26.25 13.17 -4.53
N ALA A 78 -26.84 12.77 -3.41
CA ALA A 78 -26.10 12.53 -2.16
C ALA A 78 -25.10 11.38 -2.30
N GLY A 79 -25.52 10.31 -2.99
CA GLY A 79 -24.67 9.15 -3.27
C GLY A 79 -23.49 9.47 -4.18
N GLU A 80 -23.69 10.33 -5.19
CA GLU A 80 -22.62 10.80 -6.07
C GLU A 80 -21.56 11.62 -5.31
N ILE A 81 -22.00 12.48 -4.39
CA ILE A 81 -21.10 13.23 -3.51
C ILE A 81 -20.31 12.28 -2.61
N ARG A 82 -20.98 11.28 -2.01
CA ARG A 82 -20.31 10.28 -1.16
C ARG A 82 -19.33 9.43 -1.96
N ALA A 83 -19.70 8.96 -3.14
CA ALA A 83 -18.82 8.20 -4.03
C ALA A 83 -17.55 8.99 -4.38
N THR A 84 -17.70 10.30 -4.63
CA THR A 84 -16.57 11.21 -4.88
C THR A 84 -15.65 11.34 -3.66
N ALA A 85 -16.20 11.32 -2.45
CA ALA A 85 -15.42 11.44 -1.21
C ALA A 85 -14.38 10.31 -1.05
N LEU A 86 -14.59 9.13 -1.64
CA LEU A 86 -13.62 8.02 -1.65
C LEU A 86 -12.25 8.44 -2.19
N ILE A 87 -12.20 9.39 -3.15
CA ILE A 87 -10.95 9.90 -3.72
C ILE A 87 -10.10 10.56 -2.63
N SER A 88 -10.72 11.44 -1.84
CA SER A 88 -10.04 12.10 -0.72
C SER A 88 -9.77 11.17 0.44
N THR A 89 -10.72 10.29 0.79
CA THR A 89 -10.59 9.33 1.90
C THR A 89 -9.43 8.36 1.67
N LEU A 90 -9.23 7.92 0.44
CA LEU A 90 -8.20 6.95 0.06
C LEU A 90 -7.05 7.61 -0.73
N ASN A 91 -6.80 8.90 -0.51
CA ASN A 91 -5.81 9.66 -1.27
C ASN A 91 -4.37 9.10 -1.17
N ARG A 92 -4.03 8.56 0.00
CA ARG A 92 -2.71 8.00 0.34
C ARG A 92 -2.69 6.46 0.37
N THR A 93 -3.80 5.83 -0.01
CA THR A 93 -3.90 4.37 -0.06
C THR A 93 -3.72 3.93 -1.51
N PRO A 94 -2.59 3.30 -1.88
CA PRO A 94 -2.44 2.74 -3.21
C PRO A 94 -3.46 1.61 -3.37
N LEU A 95 -4.25 1.63 -4.44
CA LEU A 95 -5.22 0.58 -4.77
C LEU A 95 -4.70 -0.22 -5.97
N SER A 96 -4.86 -1.53 -5.91
CA SER A 96 -4.47 -2.46 -6.97
C SER A 96 -5.68 -3.03 -7.70
N GLN A 97 -6.85 -3.06 -7.04
CA GLN A 97 -8.09 -3.56 -7.63
C GLN A 97 -9.32 -2.88 -7.04
N LEU A 98 -10.34 -2.73 -7.88
CA LEU A 98 -11.69 -2.31 -7.51
C LEU A 98 -12.67 -3.44 -7.82
N ILE A 99 -13.55 -3.80 -6.90
CA ILE A 99 -14.53 -4.88 -7.08
C ILE A 99 -15.93 -4.37 -6.80
N ALA A 100 -16.86 -4.63 -7.72
CA ALA A 100 -18.27 -4.32 -7.56
C ALA A 100 -19.16 -5.45 -8.09
N THR A 101 -20.45 -5.36 -7.80
CA THR A 101 -21.47 -6.17 -8.49
C THR A 101 -21.88 -5.51 -9.81
N GLN A 102 -22.73 -6.19 -10.58
CA GLN A 102 -23.27 -5.68 -11.84
C GLN A 102 -24.22 -4.48 -11.66
N TYR A 103 -24.74 -4.24 -10.46
CA TYR A 103 -25.72 -3.19 -10.21
C TYR A 103 -25.13 -1.78 -10.37
N GLN A 104 -25.92 -0.84 -10.90
CA GLN A 104 -25.49 0.54 -11.13
C GLN A 104 -24.97 1.19 -9.86
N ARG A 105 -25.70 1.09 -8.74
CA ARG A 105 -25.30 1.71 -7.46
C ARG A 105 -23.91 1.28 -6.98
N THR A 106 -23.51 0.01 -7.12
CA THR A 106 -22.16 -0.44 -6.69
C THR A 106 -21.09 0.03 -7.68
N GLN A 107 -21.36 -0.04 -8.99
CA GLN A 107 -20.43 0.44 -10.02
C GLN A 107 -20.21 1.96 -9.94
N GLN A 108 -21.29 2.74 -9.80
CA GLN A 108 -21.25 4.19 -9.70
C GLN A 108 -20.60 4.66 -8.40
N THR A 109 -20.69 3.88 -7.31
CA THR A 109 -19.93 4.16 -6.07
C THR A 109 -18.42 4.14 -6.33
N LEU A 110 -17.94 3.23 -7.18
CA LEU A 110 -16.51 3.12 -7.48
C LEU A 110 -16.06 3.95 -8.70
N THR A 111 -16.98 4.45 -9.51
CA THR A 111 -16.65 5.14 -10.77
C THR A 111 -15.73 6.35 -10.57
N PRO A 112 -15.95 7.26 -9.60
CA PRO A 112 -15.07 8.42 -9.41
C PRO A 112 -13.62 8.03 -9.09
N ILE A 113 -13.43 7.06 -8.17
CA ILE A 113 -12.09 6.61 -7.79
C ILE A 113 -11.43 5.75 -8.88
N ALA A 114 -12.21 4.94 -9.62
CA ALA A 114 -11.74 4.20 -10.79
C ALA A 114 -11.13 5.13 -11.83
N GLN A 115 -11.83 6.21 -12.16
CA GLN A 115 -11.36 7.23 -13.09
C GLN A 115 -10.13 7.98 -12.57
N ALA A 116 -10.16 8.43 -11.31
CA ALA A 116 -9.07 9.18 -10.70
C ALA A 116 -7.77 8.36 -10.56
N ARG A 117 -7.88 7.03 -10.46
CA ARG A 117 -6.74 6.11 -10.32
C ARG A 117 -6.40 5.34 -11.59
N HIS A 118 -7.17 5.52 -12.67
CA HIS A 118 -7.07 4.73 -13.89
C HIS A 118 -7.11 3.22 -13.63
N LEU A 119 -7.97 2.79 -12.69
CA LEU A 119 -8.15 1.38 -12.33
C LEU A 119 -9.48 0.85 -12.88
N PRO A 120 -9.50 -0.31 -13.54
CA PRO A 120 -10.75 -0.93 -13.94
C PRO A 120 -11.52 -1.46 -12.73
N VAL A 121 -12.85 -1.54 -12.87
CA VAL A 121 -13.71 -2.20 -11.90
C VAL A 121 -13.92 -3.65 -12.33
N THR A 122 -13.48 -4.60 -11.50
CA THR A 122 -13.80 -6.02 -11.66
C THR A 122 -15.25 -6.25 -11.23
N VAL A 123 -16.10 -6.67 -12.16
CA VAL A 123 -17.50 -6.98 -11.89
C VAL A 123 -17.65 -8.45 -11.51
N VAL A 124 -18.13 -8.71 -10.30
CA VAL A 124 -18.52 -10.05 -9.82
C VAL A 124 -20.04 -10.07 -9.67
N PRO A 125 -20.77 -10.75 -10.57
CA PRO A 125 -22.22 -10.75 -10.54
C PRO A 125 -22.78 -11.26 -9.21
N ALA A 126 -23.76 -10.54 -8.66
CA ALA A 126 -24.55 -11.04 -7.54
C ALA A 126 -25.38 -12.24 -7.99
N THR A 127 -25.27 -13.36 -7.26
CA THR A 127 -26.00 -14.61 -7.52
C THR A 127 -27.12 -14.81 -6.49
N LYS A 128 -28.12 -15.64 -6.82
CA LYS A 128 -29.17 -16.03 -5.85
C LYS A 128 -28.58 -16.69 -4.59
N ALA A 129 -27.52 -17.47 -4.75
CA ALA A 129 -26.78 -18.03 -3.64
C ALA A 129 -25.76 -17.00 -3.12
N ILE A 130 -26.06 -16.35 -1.99
CA ILE A 130 -25.19 -15.32 -1.38
C ILE A 130 -23.81 -15.90 -1.03
N ALA A 131 -23.74 -17.13 -0.51
CA ALA A 131 -22.48 -17.78 -0.17
C ALA A 131 -21.54 -17.92 -1.37
N THR A 132 -22.08 -18.30 -2.54
CA THR A 132 -21.32 -18.37 -3.79
C THR A 132 -20.79 -17.00 -4.21
N HIS A 133 -21.63 -15.96 -4.14
CA HIS A 133 -21.20 -14.60 -4.46
C HIS A 133 -20.06 -14.13 -3.55
N VAL A 134 -20.19 -14.35 -2.23
CA VAL A 134 -19.16 -13.99 -1.24
C VAL A 134 -17.85 -14.73 -1.51
N GLN A 135 -17.92 -16.03 -1.82
CA GLN A 135 -16.74 -16.82 -2.17
C GLN A 135 -16.05 -16.28 -3.43
N GLN A 136 -16.81 -15.95 -4.48
CA GLN A 136 -16.24 -15.38 -5.72
C GLN A 136 -15.55 -14.03 -5.48
N ILE A 137 -16.10 -13.19 -4.60
CA ILE A 137 -15.44 -11.94 -4.19
C ILE A 137 -14.11 -12.26 -3.48
N ALA A 138 -14.10 -13.21 -2.54
CA ALA A 138 -12.89 -13.60 -1.83
C ALA A 138 -11.82 -14.16 -2.78
N GLU A 139 -12.21 -14.98 -3.75
CA GLU A 139 -11.31 -15.49 -4.80
C GLU A 139 -10.69 -14.34 -5.61
N GLN A 140 -11.48 -13.33 -6.00
CA GLN A 140 -10.96 -12.15 -6.70
C GLN A 140 -9.98 -11.35 -5.84
N VAL A 141 -10.28 -11.19 -4.54
CA VAL A 141 -9.37 -10.55 -3.59
C VAL A 141 -8.02 -11.29 -3.59
N TYR A 142 -7.99 -12.61 -3.48
CA TYR A 142 -6.74 -13.37 -3.47
C TYR A 142 -6.02 -13.44 -4.83
N ALA A 143 -6.74 -13.25 -5.95
CA ALA A 143 -6.16 -13.29 -7.30
C ALA A 143 -5.23 -12.10 -7.62
N VAL A 144 -5.42 -10.95 -6.95
CA VAL A 144 -4.62 -9.75 -7.16
C VAL A 144 -3.89 -9.38 -5.87
N LYS A 145 -2.58 -9.11 -5.97
CA LYS A 145 -1.77 -8.61 -4.85
C LYS A 145 -2.01 -7.12 -4.63
N GLY A 146 -1.83 -6.67 -3.39
CA GLY A 146 -2.03 -5.28 -2.99
C GLY A 146 -3.43 -5.00 -2.44
N ASN A 147 -3.75 -3.70 -2.34
CA ASN A 147 -4.98 -3.28 -1.67
C ASN A 147 -6.17 -3.33 -2.61
N THR A 148 -7.32 -3.73 -2.07
CA THR A 148 -8.57 -3.88 -2.83
C THR A 148 -9.64 -2.98 -2.22
N LEU A 149 -10.37 -2.25 -3.05
CA LEU A 149 -11.59 -1.56 -2.64
C LEU A 149 -12.81 -2.30 -3.19
N ILE A 150 -13.77 -2.62 -2.32
CA ILE A 150 -14.97 -3.38 -2.65
C ILE A 150 -16.21 -2.54 -2.35
N ALA A 151 -17.08 -2.35 -3.35
CA ALA A 151 -18.44 -1.83 -3.15
C ALA A 151 -19.45 -2.99 -3.16
N GLY A 152 -19.94 -3.32 -1.97
CA GLY A 152 -20.93 -4.38 -1.75
C GLY A 152 -22.32 -3.84 -1.39
N HIS A 153 -23.10 -4.69 -0.73
CA HIS A 153 -24.44 -4.38 -0.21
C HIS A 153 -24.44 -4.52 1.32
N SER A 154 -25.44 -3.95 1.99
CA SER A 154 -25.64 -4.04 3.45
C SER A 154 -25.56 -5.47 3.98
N ASN A 155 -26.11 -6.42 3.21
CA ASN A 155 -26.17 -7.84 3.56
C ASN A 155 -24.95 -8.66 3.12
N THR A 156 -24.09 -8.16 2.22
CA THR A 156 -22.91 -8.91 1.74
C THR A 156 -21.60 -8.44 2.33
N VAL A 157 -21.46 -7.15 2.68
CA VAL A 157 -20.23 -6.61 3.27
C VAL A 157 -19.82 -7.35 4.56
N PRO A 158 -20.71 -7.58 5.54
CA PRO A 158 -20.38 -8.38 6.73
C PRO A 158 -19.90 -9.79 6.41
N LEU A 159 -20.51 -10.43 5.40
CA LEU A 159 -20.19 -11.79 5.00
C LEU A 159 -18.85 -11.88 4.27
N ILE A 160 -18.51 -10.88 3.45
CA ILE A 160 -17.21 -10.77 2.79
C ILE A 160 -16.10 -10.58 3.84
N ILE A 161 -16.31 -9.73 4.84
CA ILE A 161 -15.35 -9.54 5.95
C ILE A 161 -15.08 -10.87 6.64
N LYS A 162 -16.13 -11.60 7.02
CA LYS A 162 -16.02 -12.91 7.66
C LYS A 162 -15.31 -13.94 6.76
N ALA A 163 -15.65 -13.99 5.47
CA ALA A 163 -15.03 -14.92 4.52
C ALA A 163 -13.54 -14.65 4.29
N LEU A 164 -13.10 -13.40 4.46
CA LEU A 164 -11.69 -13.01 4.40
C LEU A 164 -10.94 -13.19 5.74
N GLY A 165 -11.58 -13.83 6.74
CA GLY A 165 -10.97 -14.10 8.05
C GLY A 165 -11.11 -12.96 9.06
N GLY A 166 -11.86 -11.90 8.73
CA GLY A 166 -12.23 -10.86 9.67
C GLY A 166 -13.26 -11.33 10.71
N PRO A 167 -13.49 -10.52 11.76
CA PRO A 167 -14.48 -10.84 12.78
C PRO A 167 -15.91 -10.77 12.22
N GLU A 168 -16.84 -11.40 12.92
CA GLU A 168 -18.26 -11.16 12.67
C GLU A 168 -18.64 -9.75 13.12
N ILE A 169 -19.34 -9.01 12.26
CA ILE A 169 -19.81 -7.66 12.54
C ILE A 169 -21.34 -7.60 12.54
N PRO A 170 -21.94 -6.61 13.23
CA PRO A 170 -23.38 -6.39 13.15
C PRO A 170 -23.87 -6.16 11.72
N ALA A 171 -25.16 -6.42 11.49
CA ALA A 171 -25.81 -6.07 10.24
C ALA A 171 -25.71 -4.55 9.99
N ILE A 172 -25.49 -4.18 8.74
CA ILE A 172 -25.47 -2.77 8.32
C ILE A 172 -26.91 -2.34 8.05
N ASN A 173 -27.35 -1.24 8.66
CA ASN A 173 -28.69 -0.71 8.44
C ASN A 173 -28.88 -0.24 6.98
N GLU A 174 -30.11 -0.33 6.46
CA GLU A 174 -30.41 0.05 5.07
C GLU A 174 -30.32 1.56 4.81
N ASP A 175 -30.30 2.39 5.84
CA ASP A 175 -30.08 3.83 5.77
C ASP A 175 -28.62 4.23 6.07
N ASP A 176 -27.76 3.30 6.50
CA ASP A 176 -26.35 3.58 6.75
C ASP A 176 -25.50 3.33 5.49
N TYR A 177 -25.07 4.41 4.85
CA TYR A 177 -24.24 4.42 3.64
C TYR A 177 -22.79 4.85 3.91
N GLY A 178 -22.52 5.37 5.11
CA GLY A 178 -21.25 6.04 5.45
C GLY A 178 -20.17 5.13 6.01
N GLN A 179 -20.45 3.86 6.31
CA GLN A 179 -19.47 2.94 6.91
C GLN A 179 -18.34 2.59 5.93
N LEU A 180 -17.11 2.65 6.44
CA LEU A 180 -15.87 2.23 5.78
C LEU A 180 -15.18 1.19 6.66
N PHE A 181 -15.01 -0.02 6.13
CA PHE A 181 -14.33 -1.10 6.81
C PHE A 181 -12.92 -1.29 6.24
N LEU A 182 -11.94 -1.38 7.12
CA LEU A 182 -10.53 -1.54 6.80
C LEU A 182 -10.05 -2.86 7.38
N LEU A 183 -9.98 -3.90 6.55
CA LEU A 183 -9.55 -5.24 6.92
C LEU A 183 -8.08 -5.45 6.49
N SER A 184 -7.17 -5.55 7.45
CA SER A 184 -5.77 -5.87 7.19
C SER A 184 -5.58 -7.40 7.19
N LEU A 185 -5.04 -7.91 6.08
CA LEU A 185 -4.65 -9.30 5.90
C LEU A 185 -3.12 -9.36 5.91
N ASN A 186 -2.56 -10.13 6.85
CA ASN A 186 -1.12 -10.32 7.00
C ASN A 186 -0.82 -11.82 7.00
N GLU A 187 0.12 -12.26 6.16
CA GLU A 187 0.52 -13.67 6.14
C GLU A 187 0.96 -14.15 7.53
N GLY A 188 0.38 -15.26 7.98
CA GLY A 188 0.69 -15.87 9.27
C GLY A 188 0.17 -15.12 10.50
N GLN A 189 -0.65 -14.07 10.33
CA GLN A 189 -1.29 -13.35 11.43
C GLN A 189 -2.82 -13.32 11.27
N PRO A 190 -3.59 -13.25 12.37
CA PRO A 190 -5.03 -13.03 12.28
C PRO A 190 -5.35 -11.72 11.57
N ALA A 191 -6.45 -11.70 10.81
CA ALA A 191 -6.93 -10.48 10.20
C ALA A 191 -7.37 -9.47 11.28
N SER A 192 -7.15 -8.18 11.02
CA SER A 192 -7.55 -7.09 11.90
C SER A 192 -8.52 -6.18 11.18
N LEU A 193 -9.62 -5.79 11.85
CA LEU A 193 -10.66 -4.94 11.28
C LEU A 193 -10.75 -3.62 12.03
N ILE A 194 -10.72 -2.51 11.29
CA ILE A 194 -11.09 -1.18 11.77
C ILE A 194 -12.37 -0.76 11.06
N SER A 195 -13.35 -0.24 11.83
CA SER A 195 -14.56 0.39 11.30
C SER A 195 -14.45 1.91 11.47
N THR A 196 -14.74 2.65 10.42
CA THR A 196 -14.79 4.11 10.43
C THR A 196 -15.86 4.60 9.46
N ARG A 197 -15.90 5.91 9.18
CA ARG A 197 -16.90 6.51 8.28
C ARG A 197 -16.25 7.39 7.22
N TYR A 198 -16.93 7.59 6.10
CA TYR A 198 -16.46 8.42 4.99
C TYR A 198 -17.60 9.20 4.33
N GLY A 199 -17.27 10.32 3.68
CA GLY A 199 -18.26 11.23 3.10
C GLY A 199 -18.93 12.11 4.15
N GLN A 200 -19.99 12.80 3.74
CA GLN A 200 -20.78 13.66 4.64
C GLN A 200 -21.75 12.80 5.47
N GLU A 201 -22.07 13.25 6.68
CA GLU A 201 -23.09 12.66 7.57
C GLU A 201 -24.43 13.38 7.41
#